data_AF-A0A5C7VDE5-F1
#
_entry.id   AF-A0A5C7VDE5-F1
#
_cell.length_a   1.000
_cell.length_b   1.000
_cell.length_c   1.000
_cell.angle_alpha   90.00
_cell.angle_beta   90.00
_cell.angle_gamma   90.00
#
_symmetry.space_group_name_H-M   'P 1'
#
loop_
_entity.id
_entity.type
_entity.pdbx_description
1 polymer ?
#
loop_
_entity_poly.entity_id
_entity_poly.type
_entity_poly.pdbx_seq_one_letter_code
_entity_poly.pdbx_strand_id
1 'polypeptide(L)'
;MAEVAPYAEAYAAWRGDAVATTLPLEVVVDGVRLHGHIGQVFPQGIARLRFGRPNGRSTVRNGLDWLLACAAGLPHPFEEFHQDEDRGVGPHRREWLSPQAAIEGLRTLLALREQGLCAPLPLAPYSSWALFEKREEPAKALAAAVGKWRGNGHGGWAEGQGEALCVALRGRDPFADRDSMREFARLAGIVFGILHTGAPVHIDIDALPLPDDDSEGVA
;
A
#
# COMPACT_ATOMS: atom_id res chain seq x y z
N MET A 1 13.45 6.51 22.67
CA MET A 1 14.71 6.76 21.95
C MET A 1 15.35 5.48 21.42
N ALA A 2 15.45 4.39 22.22
CA ALA A 2 16.06 3.13 21.78
C ALA A 2 15.41 2.48 20.54
N GLU A 3 14.09 2.58 20.38
CA GLU A 3 13.37 1.98 19.25
C GLU A 3 13.61 2.69 17.89
N VAL A 4 14.05 3.96 17.93
CA VAL A 4 14.30 4.78 16.74
C VAL A 4 15.77 4.74 16.31
N ALA A 5 16.68 4.44 17.24
CA ALA A 5 18.13 4.46 17.00
C ALA A 5 18.56 3.61 15.78
N PRO A 6 18.08 2.36 15.60
CA PRO A 6 18.48 1.54 14.44
C PRO A 6 18.13 2.19 13.09
N TYR A 7 17.01 2.91 13.04
CA TYR A 7 16.55 3.62 11.85
C TYR A 7 17.39 4.86 11.57
N ALA A 8 17.68 5.64 12.62
CA ALA A 8 18.53 6.82 12.49
C ALA A 8 19.95 6.44 12.07
N GLU A 9 20.50 5.37 12.62
CA GLU A 9 21.84 4.85 12.28
C GLU A 9 21.90 4.36 10.84
N ALA A 10 20.97 3.48 10.42
CA ALA A 10 20.93 2.98 9.04
C ALA A 10 20.75 4.11 8.02
N TYR A 11 19.84 5.05 8.30
CA TYR A 11 19.59 6.20 7.44
C TYR A 11 20.80 7.16 7.38
N ALA A 12 21.44 7.43 8.52
CA ALA A 12 22.62 8.28 8.59
C ALA A 12 23.82 7.66 7.87
N ALA A 13 24.03 6.35 8.05
CA ALA A 13 25.09 5.62 7.36
C ALA A 13 24.91 5.63 5.84
N TRP A 14 23.68 5.41 5.36
CA TRP A 14 23.38 5.45 3.93
C TRP A 14 23.46 6.86 3.33
N ARG A 15 22.95 7.88 4.02
CA ARG A 15 22.94 9.25 3.51
C ARG A 15 24.34 9.91 3.53
N GLY A 16 25.18 9.52 4.49
CA GLY A 16 26.46 10.19 4.76
C GLY A 16 26.29 11.68 5.05
N ASP A 17 27.12 12.51 4.42
CA ASP A 17 27.04 13.98 4.50
C ASP A 17 26.15 14.60 3.41
N ALA A 18 25.51 13.77 2.58
CA ALA A 18 24.66 14.27 1.50
C ALA A 18 23.45 15.04 2.06
N VAL A 19 23.08 16.09 1.34
CA VAL A 19 21.93 16.94 1.66
C VAL A 19 20.77 16.58 0.74
N ALA A 20 19.60 16.37 1.33
CA ALA A 20 18.38 16.10 0.58
C ALA A 20 17.97 17.31 -0.26
N THR A 21 17.50 17.03 -1.46
CA THR A 21 16.77 17.98 -2.30
C THR A 21 15.32 17.54 -2.47
N THR A 22 14.52 18.43 -3.04
CA THR A 22 13.15 18.14 -3.49
C THR A 22 13.08 18.40 -4.98
N LEU A 23 12.56 17.43 -5.74
CA LEU A 23 12.42 17.53 -7.18
C LEU A 23 10.94 17.67 -7.56
N PRO A 24 10.54 18.72 -8.30
CA PRO A 24 9.24 18.76 -8.95
C PRO A 24 9.25 17.78 -10.12
N LEU A 25 8.18 16.99 -10.27
CA LEU A 25 8.01 16.05 -11.36
C LEU A 25 6.67 16.28 -12.05
N GLU A 26 6.70 16.12 -13.37
CA GLU A 26 5.54 16.16 -14.25
C GLU A 26 5.56 14.94 -15.16
N VAL A 27 4.44 14.23 -15.23
CA VAL A 27 4.22 13.11 -16.15
C VAL A 27 2.84 13.27 -16.78
N VAL A 28 2.72 12.98 -18.07
CA VAL A 28 1.43 12.91 -18.76
C VAL A 28 1.05 11.44 -18.96
N VAL A 29 -0.13 11.06 -18.47
CA VAL A 29 -0.70 9.71 -18.61
C VAL A 29 -2.06 9.86 -19.29
N ASP A 30 -2.17 9.39 -20.54
CA ASP A 30 -3.41 9.47 -21.34
C ASP A 30 -4.08 10.86 -21.35
N GLY A 31 -3.27 11.91 -21.46
CA GLY A 31 -3.74 13.30 -21.44
C GLY A 31 -4.00 13.89 -20.05
N VAL A 32 -3.97 13.08 -18.99
CA VAL A 32 -3.97 13.55 -17.60
C VAL A 32 -2.56 13.96 -17.21
N ARG A 33 -2.41 15.21 -16.78
CA ARG A 33 -1.13 15.73 -16.28
C ARG A 33 -1.04 15.52 -14.77
N LEU A 34 -0.05 14.74 -14.35
CA LEU A 34 0.28 14.50 -12.95
C LEU A 34 1.43 15.42 -12.53
N HIS A 35 1.21 16.20 -11.47
CA HIS A 35 2.24 17.00 -10.82
C HIS A 35 2.51 16.48 -9.42
N GLY A 36 3.78 16.38 -9.04
CA GLY A 36 4.18 16.00 -7.70
C GLY A 36 5.53 16.59 -7.31
N HIS A 37 5.83 16.55 -6.02
CA HIS A 37 7.15 16.87 -5.50
C HIS A 37 7.67 15.66 -4.74
N ILE A 38 8.83 15.16 -5.14
CA ILE A 38 9.53 14.09 -4.43
C ILE A 38 10.61 14.73 -3.59
N GLY A 39 10.43 14.71 -2.26
CA GLY A 39 11.45 15.09 -1.29
C GLY A 39 12.37 13.94 -0.91
N GLN A 40 13.40 14.25 -0.11
CA GLN A 40 14.42 13.29 0.34
C GLN A 40 15.15 12.63 -0.83
N VAL A 41 15.49 13.42 -1.85
CA VAL A 41 16.31 13.00 -2.98
C VAL A 41 17.76 13.35 -2.72
N PHE A 42 18.60 12.33 -2.67
CA PHE A 42 20.05 12.41 -2.48
C PHE A 42 20.78 11.94 -3.74
N PRO A 43 22.07 12.29 -3.94
CA PRO A 43 22.84 11.78 -5.08
C PRO A 43 22.83 10.25 -5.22
N GLN A 44 22.77 9.53 -4.11
CA GLN A 44 22.73 8.06 -4.07
C GLN A 44 21.33 7.44 -4.16
N GLY A 45 20.24 8.22 -4.09
CA GLY A 45 18.88 7.69 -4.18
C GLY A 45 17.80 8.54 -3.52
N ILE A 46 16.56 8.08 -3.64
CA ILE A 46 15.37 8.65 -3.00
C ILE A 46 15.06 7.82 -1.76
N ALA A 47 14.98 8.44 -0.59
CA ALA A 47 14.79 7.70 0.66
C ALA A 47 13.37 7.82 1.23
N ARG A 48 12.83 6.71 1.75
CA ARG A 48 11.58 6.68 2.51
C ARG A 48 11.76 5.96 3.84
N LEU A 49 11.67 6.73 4.93
CA LEU A 49 11.81 6.23 6.30
C LEU A 49 10.45 5.92 6.92
N ARG A 50 10.35 4.76 7.58
CA ARG A 50 9.16 4.32 8.30
C ARG A 50 9.54 3.47 9.53
N PHE A 51 9.06 3.83 10.72
CA PHE A 51 9.32 3.05 11.94
C PHE A 51 8.40 1.83 12.06
N GLY A 52 8.97 0.63 12.08
CA GLY A 52 8.27 -0.66 12.07
C GLY A 52 8.08 -1.22 10.65
N ARG A 53 7.31 -2.32 10.53
CA ARG A 53 7.02 -2.99 9.24
C ARG A 53 6.12 -2.17 8.33
N PRO A 54 6.23 -2.26 6.99
CA PRO A 54 5.29 -1.62 6.07
C PRO A 54 3.83 -1.84 6.45
N ASN A 55 2.99 -0.83 6.20
CA ASN A 55 1.54 -0.94 6.30
C ASN A 55 0.89 -0.26 5.11
N GLY A 56 -0.42 -0.45 4.94
CA GLY A 56 -1.14 0.07 3.79
C GLY A 56 -0.91 1.56 3.51
N ARG A 57 -0.92 2.41 4.53
CA ARG A 57 -0.70 3.86 4.34
C ARG A 57 0.71 4.18 3.86
N SER A 58 1.74 3.56 4.43
CA SER A 58 3.11 3.76 3.98
C SER A 58 3.35 3.20 2.60
N THR A 59 2.79 2.02 2.30
CA THR A 59 2.92 1.39 0.98
C THR A 59 2.24 2.23 -0.09
N VAL A 60 1.06 2.80 0.20
CA VAL A 60 0.40 3.71 -0.75
C VAL A 60 1.25 4.94 -1.03
N ARG A 61 1.73 5.62 0.03
CA ARG A 61 2.55 6.83 -0.12
C ARG A 61 3.85 6.55 -0.89
N ASN A 62 4.62 5.57 -0.42
CA ASN A 62 5.92 5.25 -1.01
C ASN A 62 5.78 4.67 -2.41
N GLY A 63 4.73 3.87 -2.65
CA GLY A 63 4.41 3.32 -3.97
C GLY A 63 4.09 4.39 -4.99
N LEU A 64 3.29 5.40 -4.64
CA LEU A 64 2.98 6.51 -5.54
C LEU A 64 4.21 7.36 -5.85
N ASP A 65 5.06 7.64 -4.85
CA ASP A 65 6.33 8.34 -5.06
C ASP A 65 7.27 7.55 -5.98
N TRP A 66 7.38 6.24 -5.78
CA TRP A 66 8.19 5.36 -6.62
C TRP A 66 7.68 5.30 -8.06
N LEU A 67 6.37 5.10 -8.26
CA LEU A 67 5.78 5.09 -9.60
C LEU A 67 5.98 6.43 -10.32
N LEU A 68 5.79 7.55 -9.63
CA LEU A 68 6.00 8.87 -10.22
C LEU A 68 7.49 9.09 -10.59
N ALA A 69 8.42 8.69 -9.72
CA ALA A 69 9.86 8.76 -10.00
C ALA A 69 10.24 7.94 -11.24
N CYS A 70 9.78 6.68 -11.31
CA CYS A 70 10.04 5.79 -12.44
C CYS A 70 9.40 6.33 -13.73
N ALA A 71 8.13 6.78 -13.68
CA ALA A 71 7.43 7.32 -14.84
C ALA A 71 8.07 8.61 -15.37
N ALA A 72 8.62 9.45 -14.48
CA ALA A 72 9.40 10.63 -14.85
C ALA A 72 10.83 10.31 -15.34
N GLY A 73 11.23 9.03 -15.35
CA GLY A 73 12.56 8.61 -15.77
C GLY A 73 13.69 9.06 -14.85
N LEU A 74 13.41 9.31 -13.56
CA LEU A 74 14.44 9.70 -12.61
C LEU A 74 15.45 8.56 -12.40
N PRO A 75 16.77 8.78 -12.58
CA PRO A 75 17.78 7.72 -12.51
C PRO A 75 18.13 7.27 -11.08
N HIS A 76 17.40 7.77 -10.07
CA HIS A 76 17.74 7.58 -8.67
C HIS A 76 17.14 6.26 -8.16
N PRO A 77 17.92 5.38 -7.50
CA PRO A 77 17.38 4.23 -6.78
C PRO A 77 16.35 4.68 -5.73
N PHE A 78 15.32 3.88 -5.51
CA PHE A 78 14.33 4.13 -4.47
C PHE A 78 14.61 3.20 -3.29
N GLU A 79 14.96 3.80 -2.15
CA GLU A 79 15.45 3.11 -0.95
C GLU A 79 14.45 3.27 0.20
N GLU A 80 14.01 2.16 0.75
CA GLU A 80 13.10 2.16 1.90
C GLU A 80 13.81 1.73 3.17
N PHE A 81 13.48 2.40 4.28
CA PHE A 81 14.00 2.09 5.60
C PHE A 81 12.82 1.74 6.50
N HIS A 82 12.64 0.45 6.76
CA HIS A 82 11.56 -0.10 7.56
C HIS A 82 11.99 -1.44 8.15
N GLN A 83 11.32 -1.87 9.22
CA GLN A 83 11.61 -3.20 9.78
C GLN A 83 11.23 -4.29 8.80
N ASP A 84 12.21 -5.09 8.42
CA ASP A 84 12.08 -6.38 7.74
C ASP A 84 12.53 -7.48 8.72
N GLU A 85 11.87 -8.64 8.72
CA GLU A 85 12.18 -9.73 9.67
C GLU A 85 13.58 -10.32 9.42
N ASP A 86 13.96 -10.45 8.15
CA ASP A 86 15.18 -11.15 7.74
C ASP A 86 16.34 -10.18 7.50
N ARG A 87 16.04 -8.97 7.01
CA ARG A 87 17.02 -7.99 6.54
C ARG A 87 17.21 -6.79 7.47
N GLY A 88 16.44 -6.68 8.55
CA GLY A 88 16.50 -5.55 9.47
C GLY A 88 15.92 -4.26 8.86
N VAL A 89 16.47 -3.10 9.24
CA VAL A 89 15.84 -1.79 8.97
C VAL A 89 16.05 -1.26 7.53
N GLY A 90 16.94 -1.86 6.76
CA GLY A 90 17.30 -1.40 5.41
C GLY A 90 18.67 -0.71 5.35
N PRO A 91 19.06 -0.13 4.20
CA PRO A 91 18.21 0.22 3.05
C PRO A 91 17.68 -1.00 2.28
N HIS A 92 16.38 -0.97 1.98
CA HIS A 92 15.70 -1.94 1.13
C HIS A 92 15.44 -1.29 -0.23
N ARG A 93 16.26 -1.64 -1.21
CA ARG A 93 16.13 -1.14 -2.58
C ARG A 93 14.91 -1.74 -3.26
N ARG A 94 14.09 -0.88 -3.86
CA ARG A 94 13.01 -1.32 -4.76
C ARG A 94 13.56 -1.71 -6.13
N GLU A 95 12.93 -2.69 -6.76
CA GLU A 95 13.23 -3.04 -8.14
C GLU A 95 13.01 -1.85 -9.07
N TRP A 96 13.86 -1.73 -10.08
CA TRP A 96 13.74 -0.69 -11.08
C TRP A 96 12.58 -1.00 -12.03
N LEU A 97 11.67 -0.03 -12.19
CA LEU A 97 10.57 -0.11 -13.14
C LEU A 97 10.88 0.76 -14.37
N SER A 98 10.64 0.24 -15.58
CA SER A 98 10.75 1.06 -16.78
C SER A 98 9.73 2.21 -16.74
N PRO A 99 10.03 3.39 -17.33
CA PRO A 99 9.08 4.49 -17.37
C PRO A 99 7.72 4.09 -17.96
N GLN A 100 7.72 3.24 -18.99
CA GLN A 100 6.49 2.75 -19.62
C GLN A 100 5.66 1.88 -18.67
N ALA A 101 6.27 0.97 -17.92
CA ALA A 101 5.55 0.12 -16.98
C ALA A 101 5.01 0.96 -15.79
N ALA A 102 5.76 1.97 -15.35
CA ALA A 102 5.28 2.91 -14.34
C ALA A 102 4.06 3.72 -14.84
N ILE A 103 4.09 4.18 -16.09
CA ILE A 103 2.96 4.87 -16.74
C ILE A 103 1.73 3.95 -16.84
N GLU A 104 1.91 2.66 -17.17
CA GLU A 104 0.81 1.68 -17.20
C GLU A 104 0.16 1.49 -15.82
N GLY A 105 0.99 1.36 -14.78
CA GLY A 105 0.51 1.32 -13.40
C GLY A 105 -0.27 2.58 -13.02
N LEU A 106 0.27 3.76 -13.32
CA LEU A 106 -0.40 5.04 -13.05
C LEU A 106 -1.72 5.18 -13.82
N ARG A 107 -1.78 4.74 -15.09
CA ARG A 107 -3.01 4.71 -15.88
C ARG A 107 -4.09 3.89 -15.19
N THR A 108 -3.74 2.70 -14.72
CA THR A 108 -4.68 1.81 -14.02
C THR A 108 -5.17 2.44 -12.71
N LEU A 109 -4.29 3.06 -11.93
CA LEU A 109 -4.66 3.76 -10.69
C LEU A 109 -5.53 5.00 -10.96
N LEU A 110 -5.28 5.73 -12.05
CA LEU A 110 -6.11 6.86 -12.47
C LEU A 110 -7.51 6.41 -12.88
N ALA A 111 -7.64 5.31 -13.62
CA ALA A 111 -8.93 4.74 -13.97
C ALA A 111 -9.71 4.29 -12.70
N LEU A 112 -9.03 3.68 -11.72
CA LEU A 112 -9.65 3.38 -10.42
C LEU A 112 -10.07 4.65 -9.68
N ARG A 113 -9.26 5.71 -9.71
CA ARG A 113 -9.64 7.00 -9.11
C ARG A 113 -10.91 7.56 -9.75
N GLU A 114 -11.03 7.51 -11.07
CA GLU A 114 -12.25 7.95 -11.77
C GLU A 114 -13.48 7.14 -11.35
N GLN A 115 -13.34 5.81 -11.24
CA GLN A 115 -14.41 4.95 -10.68
C GLN A 115 -14.77 5.36 -9.25
N GLY A 116 -13.76 5.59 -8.41
CA GLY A 116 -13.91 6.01 -7.00
C GLY A 116 -14.56 7.38 -6.81
N LEU A 117 -14.47 8.27 -7.80
CA LEU A 117 -15.17 9.56 -7.81
C LEU A 117 -16.66 9.42 -8.18
N CYS A 118 -17.01 8.37 -8.91
CA CYS A 118 -18.40 8.08 -9.31
C CYS A 118 -19.13 7.23 -8.28
N ALA A 119 -18.44 6.25 -7.68
CA ALA A 119 -19.00 5.33 -6.70
C ALA A 119 -17.93 4.91 -5.68
N PRO A 120 -18.30 4.65 -4.41
CA PRO A 120 -17.36 4.24 -3.38
C PRO A 120 -16.75 2.87 -3.72
N LEU A 121 -15.41 2.80 -3.74
CA LEU A 121 -14.67 1.54 -3.90
C LEU A 121 -14.46 0.88 -2.52
N PRO A 122 -14.77 -0.42 -2.34
CA PRO A 122 -14.48 -1.15 -1.11
C PRO A 122 -12.98 -1.44 -1.02
N LEU A 123 -12.20 -0.42 -0.67
CA LEU A 123 -10.76 -0.48 -0.46
C LEU A 123 -10.42 0.27 0.82
N ALA A 124 -9.69 -0.37 1.72
CA ALA A 124 -9.26 0.24 2.97
C ALA A 124 -7.79 -0.11 3.24
N PRO A 125 -6.92 0.89 3.51
CA PRO A 125 -5.47 0.68 3.50
C PRO A 125 -4.99 -0.50 4.34
N TYR A 126 -5.47 -0.68 5.56
CA TYR A 126 -4.92 -1.70 6.47
C TYR A 126 -5.43 -3.11 6.15
N SER A 127 -6.72 -3.27 5.87
CA SER A 127 -7.37 -4.54 5.57
C SER A 127 -6.94 -5.04 4.19
N SER A 128 -6.92 -4.15 3.19
CA SER A 128 -6.45 -4.48 1.84
C SER A 128 -4.94 -4.76 1.81
N TRP A 129 -4.13 -4.06 2.62
CA TRP A 129 -2.71 -4.41 2.77
C TRP A 129 -2.51 -5.77 3.44
N ALA A 130 -3.26 -6.06 4.51
CA ALA A 130 -3.16 -7.35 5.20
C ALA A 130 -3.49 -8.53 4.27
N LEU A 131 -4.46 -8.33 3.37
CA LEU A 131 -4.78 -9.30 2.32
C LEU A 131 -3.61 -9.44 1.33
N PHE A 132 -3.10 -8.33 0.80
CA PHE A 132 -2.05 -8.34 -0.21
C PHE A 132 -0.70 -8.87 0.30
N GLU A 133 -0.30 -8.47 1.51
CA GLU A 133 0.98 -8.84 2.14
C GLU A 133 1.10 -10.36 2.32
N LYS A 134 -0.01 -11.02 2.66
CA LYS A 134 -0.08 -12.46 2.93
C LYS A 134 -0.67 -13.27 1.79
N ARG A 135 -0.85 -12.70 0.60
CA ARG A 135 -1.57 -13.29 -0.54
C ARG A 135 -1.11 -14.71 -0.94
N GLU A 136 0.15 -15.06 -0.70
CA GLU A 136 0.70 -16.39 -0.97
C GLU A 136 0.13 -17.47 -0.02
N GLU A 137 -0.52 -17.06 1.07
CA GLU A 137 -1.25 -17.90 2.01
C GLU A 137 -2.73 -17.45 2.11
N PRO A 138 -3.56 -17.71 1.08
CA PRO A 138 -4.88 -17.06 0.93
C PRO A 138 -5.80 -17.10 2.14
N ALA A 139 -5.88 -18.24 2.83
CA ALA A 139 -6.70 -18.37 4.03
C ALA A 139 -6.22 -17.46 5.18
N LYS A 140 -4.90 -17.36 5.38
CA LYS A 140 -4.31 -16.46 6.39
C LYS A 140 -4.43 -15.00 5.97
N ALA A 141 -4.33 -14.70 4.68
CA ALA A 141 -4.53 -13.38 4.12
C ALA A 141 -5.96 -12.87 4.36
N LEU A 142 -6.95 -13.71 4.03
CA LEU A 142 -8.36 -13.39 4.23
C LEU A 142 -8.67 -13.18 5.72
N ALA A 143 -8.25 -14.09 6.59
CA ALA A 143 -8.43 -13.95 8.04
C ALA A 143 -7.78 -12.65 8.58
N ALA A 144 -6.58 -12.30 8.12
CA ALA A 144 -5.91 -11.07 8.53
C ALA A 144 -6.65 -9.81 8.06
N ALA A 145 -7.17 -9.82 6.83
CA ALA A 145 -7.95 -8.72 6.27
C ALA A 145 -9.27 -8.53 7.03
N VAL A 146 -9.99 -9.61 7.30
CA VAL A 146 -11.24 -9.62 8.09
C VAL A 146 -10.98 -9.10 9.49
N GLY A 147 -9.92 -9.58 10.17
CA GLY A 147 -9.57 -9.10 11.50
C GLY A 147 -9.22 -7.61 11.54
N LYS A 148 -8.59 -7.06 10.48
CA LYS A 148 -8.38 -5.61 10.38
C LYS A 148 -9.68 -4.83 10.11
N TRP A 149 -10.59 -5.41 9.33
CA TRP A 149 -11.84 -4.77 8.97
C TRP A 149 -12.85 -4.75 10.12
N ARG A 150 -13.17 -5.93 10.67
CA ARG A 150 -14.16 -6.14 11.74
C ARG A 150 -13.59 -5.83 13.14
N GLY A 151 -12.26 -5.85 13.29
CA GLY A 151 -11.60 -5.79 14.58
C GLY A 151 -11.56 -7.15 15.28
N ASN A 152 -10.85 -7.23 16.41
CA ASN A 152 -10.58 -8.49 17.11
C ASN A 152 -11.55 -8.75 18.29
N GLY A 153 -12.81 -8.31 18.22
CA GLY A 153 -13.86 -8.62 19.20
C GLY A 153 -13.74 -8.01 20.61
N HIS A 154 -12.58 -7.49 21.03
CA HIS A 154 -12.35 -6.97 22.39
C HIS A 154 -12.40 -5.43 22.53
N GLY A 155 -13.28 -4.76 21.77
CA GLY A 155 -13.31 -3.29 21.69
C GLY A 155 -12.05 -2.70 21.04
N GLY A 156 -11.27 -3.54 20.34
CA GLY A 156 -10.11 -3.12 19.56
C GLY A 156 -10.50 -2.36 18.30
N TRP A 157 -9.54 -1.63 17.75
CA TRP A 157 -9.74 -0.87 16.52
C TRP A 157 -10.16 -1.77 15.35
N ALA A 158 -11.18 -1.32 14.61
CA ALA A 158 -11.73 -1.95 13.42
C ALA A 158 -11.75 -0.93 12.29
N GLU A 159 -11.08 -1.22 11.16
CA GLU A 159 -10.98 -0.28 10.05
C GLU A 159 -12.36 0.02 9.45
N GLY A 160 -13.20 -1.01 9.31
CA GLY A 160 -14.53 -0.90 8.74
C GLY A 160 -15.49 -0.04 9.56
N GLN A 161 -15.18 0.22 10.84
CA GLN A 161 -15.96 1.10 11.72
C GLN A 161 -15.52 2.57 11.63
N GLY A 162 -14.49 2.90 10.84
CA GLY A 162 -14.07 4.28 10.64
C GLY A 162 -15.15 5.10 9.95
N GLU A 163 -15.43 6.31 10.46
CA GLU A 163 -16.53 7.17 9.99
C GLU A 163 -16.58 7.35 8.47
N ALA A 164 -15.44 7.59 7.83
CA ALA A 164 -15.36 7.76 6.38
C ALA A 164 -15.79 6.51 5.60
N LEU A 165 -15.38 5.32 6.05
CA LEU A 165 -15.75 4.05 5.42
C LEU A 165 -17.21 3.70 5.69
N CYS A 166 -17.68 3.90 6.93
CA CYS A 166 -19.10 3.74 7.29
C CYS A 166 -20.01 4.61 6.41
N VAL A 167 -19.66 5.88 6.20
CA VAL A 167 -20.45 6.79 5.37
C VAL A 167 -20.36 6.41 3.89
N ALA A 168 -19.14 6.21 3.36
CA ALA A 168 -18.94 5.92 1.94
C ALA A 168 -19.59 4.60 1.52
N LEU A 169 -19.39 3.55 2.32
CA LEU A 169 -19.89 2.20 2.02
C LEU A 169 -21.26 1.92 2.65
N ARG A 170 -21.85 2.89 3.35
CA ARG A 170 -23.13 2.77 4.07
C ARG A 170 -23.15 1.59 5.04
N GLY A 171 -22.03 1.39 5.75
CA GLY A 171 -21.83 0.29 6.70
C GLY A 171 -21.75 -1.10 6.07
N ARG A 172 -21.60 -1.21 4.74
CA ARG A 172 -21.44 -2.52 4.08
C ARG A 172 -20.09 -3.14 4.41
N ASP A 173 -20.13 -4.40 4.80
CA ASP A 173 -18.96 -5.24 5.00
C ASP A 173 -18.57 -5.92 3.66
N PRO A 174 -17.35 -5.70 3.13
CA PRO A 174 -16.86 -6.36 1.92
C PRO A 174 -16.73 -7.88 2.09
N PHE A 175 -16.76 -8.42 3.31
CA PHE A 175 -16.68 -9.86 3.58
C PHE A 175 -18.05 -10.52 3.82
N ALA A 176 -19.16 -9.80 3.65
CA ALA A 176 -20.51 -10.33 3.89
C ALA A 176 -21.02 -11.28 2.79
N ASP A 177 -20.55 -11.11 1.55
CA ASP A 177 -20.94 -11.93 0.41
C ASP A 177 -19.78 -12.13 -0.56
N ARG A 178 -19.90 -13.13 -1.46
CA ARG A 178 -18.79 -13.56 -2.31
C ARG A 178 -18.39 -12.50 -3.33
N ASP A 179 -19.34 -11.75 -3.86
CA ASP A 179 -19.07 -10.78 -4.93
C ASP A 179 -18.39 -9.54 -4.35
N SER A 180 -18.84 -9.07 -3.19
CA SER A 180 -18.17 -8.01 -2.44
C SER A 180 -16.75 -8.42 -2.02
N MET A 181 -16.58 -9.67 -1.59
CA MET A 181 -15.28 -10.18 -1.15
C MET A 181 -14.29 -10.28 -2.32
N ARG A 182 -14.75 -10.77 -3.48
CA ARG A 182 -13.99 -10.79 -4.73
C ARG A 182 -13.58 -9.40 -5.18
N GLU A 183 -14.51 -8.45 -5.14
CA GLU A 183 -14.22 -7.08 -5.53
C GLU A 183 -13.18 -6.43 -4.61
N PHE A 184 -13.29 -6.65 -3.30
CA PHE A 184 -12.30 -6.19 -2.34
C PHE A 184 -10.90 -6.77 -2.62
N ALA A 185 -10.82 -8.08 -2.89
CA ALA A 185 -9.54 -8.73 -3.23
C ALA A 185 -8.97 -8.25 -4.56
N ARG A 186 -9.82 -8.06 -5.57
CA ARG A 186 -9.44 -7.51 -6.87
C ARG A 186 -8.84 -6.10 -6.71
N LEU A 187 -9.51 -5.22 -5.97
CA LEU A 187 -9.03 -3.87 -5.71
C LEU A 187 -7.73 -3.86 -4.91
N ALA A 188 -7.61 -4.68 -3.86
CA ALA A 188 -6.38 -4.83 -3.10
C ALA A 188 -5.22 -5.31 -3.98
N GLY A 189 -5.45 -6.31 -4.82
CA GLY A 189 -4.48 -6.87 -5.75
C GLY A 189 -4.03 -5.89 -6.83
N ILE A 190 -4.94 -5.09 -7.37
CA ILE A 190 -4.59 -4.02 -8.32
C ILE A 190 -3.77 -2.93 -7.63
N VAL A 191 -4.30 -2.35 -6.56
CA VAL A 191 -3.72 -1.17 -5.91
C VAL A 191 -2.35 -1.51 -5.31
N PHE A 192 -2.29 -2.53 -4.46
CA PHE A 192 -1.02 -2.88 -3.81
C PHE A 192 -0.06 -3.64 -4.73
N GLY A 193 -0.56 -4.38 -5.73
CA GLY A 193 0.28 -4.92 -6.79
C GLY A 193 1.01 -3.83 -7.53
N ILE A 194 0.29 -2.85 -8.09
CA ILE A 194 0.90 -1.72 -8.80
C ILE A 194 1.87 -0.95 -7.90
N LEU A 195 1.48 -0.66 -6.66
CA LEU A 195 2.30 0.11 -5.73
C LEU A 195 3.54 -0.63 -5.24
N HIS A 196 3.58 -1.97 -5.31
CA HIS A 196 4.67 -2.81 -4.82
C HIS A 196 5.56 -3.39 -5.94
N THR A 197 4.98 -3.86 -7.05
CA THR A 197 5.67 -4.52 -8.16
C THR A 197 5.56 -3.78 -9.49
N GLY A 198 4.71 -2.74 -9.57
CA GLY A 198 4.47 -2.00 -10.81
C GLY A 198 3.38 -2.62 -11.70
N ALA A 199 2.78 -3.75 -11.30
CA ALA A 199 1.71 -4.40 -12.05
C ALA A 199 0.63 -4.97 -11.11
N PRO A 200 -0.64 -5.08 -11.56
CA PRO A 200 -1.68 -5.75 -10.79
C PRO A 200 -1.31 -7.19 -10.43
N VAL A 201 -1.72 -7.63 -9.25
CA VAL A 201 -1.55 -9.00 -8.78
C VAL A 201 -2.91 -9.62 -8.50
N HIS A 202 -3.12 -10.86 -8.92
CA HIS A 202 -4.30 -11.61 -8.55
C HIS A 202 -4.16 -12.19 -7.14
N ILE A 203 -5.19 -12.03 -6.31
CA ILE A 203 -5.26 -12.64 -4.97
C ILE A 203 -6.32 -13.75 -5.03
N ASP A 204 -5.88 -15.00 -5.00
CA ASP A 204 -6.76 -16.15 -5.15
C ASP A 204 -7.52 -16.47 -3.86
N ILE A 205 -8.76 -15.99 -3.77
CA ILE A 205 -9.67 -16.23 -2.65
C ILE A 205 -10.98 -16.91 -3.07
N ASP A 206 -11.14 -17.27 -4.33
CA ASP A 206 -12.41 -17.69 -4.91
C ASP A 206 -12.94 -19.01 -4.32
N ALA A 207 -12.02 -19.91 -3.97
CA ALA A 207 -12.34 -21.20 -3.39
C ALA A 207 -12.57 -21.14 -1.86
N LEU A 208 -12.32 -19.98 -1.23
CA LEU A 208 -12.45 -19.86 0.23
C LEU A 208 -13.92 -19.71 0.65
N PRO A 209 -14.28 -20.23 1.85
CA PRO A 209 -15.59 -19.96 2.43
C PRO A 209 -15.73 -18.47 2.78
N LEU A 210 -16.97 -18.00 2.92
CA LEU A 210 -17.20 -16.68 3.48
C LEU A 210 -16.72 -16.67 4.95
N PRO A 211 -16.04 -15.61 5.40
CA PRO A 211 -15.65 -15.51 6.81
C PRO A 211 -16.88 -15.38 7.70
N ASP A 212 -16.99 -16.28 8.68
CA ASP A 212 -18.06 -16.23 9.67
C ASP A 212 -18.06 -14.89 10.40
N ASP A 213 -19.25 -14.35 10.64
CA ASP A 213 -19.44 -13.17 11.47
C ASP A 213 -19.31 -13.64 12.91
N ASP A 214 -18.09 -13.83 13.40
CA ASP A 214 -17.82 -14.24 14.79
C ASP A 214 -18.23 -13.11 15.74
N SER A 215 -19.54 -12.97 15.90
CA SER A 215 -20.23 -12.37 17.03
C SER A 215 -20.98 -13.46 17.80
N GLU A 216 -20.34 -14.62 18.05
CA GLU A 216 -20.70 -15.41 19.23
C GLU A 216 -19.88 -14.87 20.41
N GLY A 217 -20.45 -13.84 21.05
CA GLY A 217 -20.10 -13.52 22.42
C GLY A 217 -20.43 -14.73 23.29
N VAL A 218 -19.40 -15.40 23.80
CA VAL A 218 -19.55 -16.30 24.94
C VAL A 218 -19.79 -15.40 26.16
N ALA A 219 -21.01 -15.51 26.69
CA ALA A 219 -21.48 -14.85 27.90
C ALA A 219 -20.72 -15.30 29.16
#